data_AF-A0A397C7P0-F1
#
_entry.id   AF-A0A397C7P0-F1
#
_cell.length_a   1.000
_cell.length_b   1.000
_cell.length_c   1.000
_cell.angle_alpha   90.00
_cell.angle_beta   90.00
_cell.angle_gamma   90.00
#
_symmetry.space_group_name_H-M   'P 1'
#
loop_
_entity.id
_entity.type
_entity.pdbx_description
1 polymer ?
#
loop_
_entity_poly.entity_id
_entity_poly.type
_entity_poly.pdbx_seq_one_letter_code
_entity_poly.pdbx_strand_id
1 'polypeptide(L)' 'MPKGYVDVLAKQHKAKAVVLEHRFYGQITPKDDLSTETLRFLTLWNQALADVNHFIHHLYDGTHDQRQR' A
#
# COMPACT_ATOMS: atom_id res chain seq x y z
N MET A 1 -6.02 2.66 -21.76
CA MET A 1 -6.41 3.40 -20.54
C MET A 1 -5.72 4.76 -20.58
N PRO A 2 -6.44 5.88 -20.52
CA PRO A 2 -5.82 7.19 -20.40
C PRO A 2 -5.07 7.32 -19.06
N LYS A 3 -3.99 8.11 -19.03
CA LYS A 3 -3.21 8.36 -17.81
C LYS A 3 -4.13 8.96 -16.74
N GLY A 4 -4.05 8.42 -15.52
CA GLY A 4 -4.86 8.90 -14.39
C GLY A 4 -6.29 8.35 -14.34
N TYR A 5 -6.61 7.27 -15.06
CA TYR A 5 -7.96 6.68 -15.04
C TYR A 5 -8.48 6.32 -13.63
N VAL A 6 -7.59 5.96 -12.70
CA VAL A 6 -7.94 5.72 -11.28
C VAL A 6 -8.52 6.98 -10.62
N ASP A 7 -8.01 8.17 -10.94
CA ASP A 7 -8.53 9.45 -10.41
C ASP A 7 -9.93 9.74 -10.95
N VAL A 8 -10.18 9.45 -12.23
CA VAL A 8 -11.51 9.58 -12.85
C VAL A 8 -12.52 8.70 -12.12
N LEU A 9 -12.18 7.42 -11.89
CA LEU A 9 -13.04 6.49 -11.17
C LEU A 9 -13.25 6.91 -9.71
N ALA A 10 -12.20 7.36 -9.03
CA ALA A 10 -12.29 7.80 -7.64
C ALA A 10 -13.26 8.99 -7.49
N LYS A 11 -13.18 9.98 -8.38
CA LYS A 11 -14.10 11.13 -8.43
C LYS A 11 -15.53 10.70 -8.72
N GLN A 12 -15.73 9.82 -9.72
CA GLN A 12 -17.05 9.33 -10.11
C GLN A 12 -17.75 8.59 -8.97
N HIS A 13 -17.00 7.79 -8.20
CA HIS A 13 -17.55 6.96 -7.13
C HIS A 13 -17.44 7.58 -5.74
N LYS A 14 -16.99 8.84 -5.63
CA LYS A 14 -16.69 9.50 -4.33
C LYS A 14 -15.79 8.64 -3.44
N ALA A 15 -14.85 7.93 -4.04
CA ALA A 15 -13.96 6.98 -3.37
C ALA A 15 -12.62 7.62 -3.04
N LYS A 16 -11.97 7.12 -1.98
CA LYS A 16 -10.57 7.43 -1.67
C LYS A 16 -9.67 6.53 -2.50
N ALA A 17 -8.79 7.10 -3.32
CA ALA A 17 -7.75 6.35 -4.02
C ALA A 17 -6.45 6.39 -3.21
N VAL A 18 -5.84 5.21 -3.03
CA VAL A 18 -4.54 5.06 -2.37
C VAL A 18 -3.66 4.17 -3.24
N VAL A 19 -2.39 4.55 -3.41
CA VAL A 19 -1.39 3.77 -4.12
C VAL A 19 -0.29 3.43 -3.13
N LEU A 20 0.00 2.14 -2.98
CA LEU A 20 1.09 1.66 -2.13
C LEU A 20 2.31 1.36 -2.99
N GLU A 21 3.47 1.83 -2.55
CA GLU A 21 4.74 1.36 -3.09
C GLU A 21 4.98 -0.08 -2.64
N HIS A 22 5.44 -0.93 -3.56
CA HIS A 22 5.82 -2.29 -3.23
C HIS A 22 7.17 -2.27 -2.50
N ARG A 23 7.33 -3.10 -1.46
CA ARG A 23 8.63 -3.29 -0.79
C ARG A 23 9.76 -3.53 -1.78
N PHE A 24 10.93 -2.95 -1.54
CA PHE A 24 12.11 -3.01 -2.42
C PHE A 24 12.00 -2.25 -3.74
N TYR A 25 10.93 -1.48 -3.96
CA TYR A 25 10.80 -0.57 -5.10
C TYR A 25 10.66 0.87 -4.59
N GLY A 26 11.26 1.81 -5.32
CA GLY A 26 11.22 3.22 -4.94
C GLY A 26 12.06 3.49 -3.69
N GLN A 27 11.43 4.04 -2.67
CA GLN A 27 12.10 4.48 -1.44
C GLN A 27 11.83 3.55 -0.25
N ILE A 28 10.90 2.60 -0.38
CA ILE A 28 10.48 1.73 0.72
C ILE A 28 11.27 0.41 0.68
N THR A 29 12.28 0.34 1.54
CA THR A 29 13.16 -0.82 1.68
C THR A 29 13.21 -1.22 3.15
N PRO A 30 12.95 -2.50 3.52
CA PRO A 30 13.00 -2.94 4.92
C PRO A 30 14.38 -2.80 5.59
N LYS A 31 15.45 -2.77 4.79
CA LYS A 31 16.83 -2.51 5.19
C LYS A 31 17.48 -1.63 4.15
N ASP A 32 18.52 -0.89 4.54
CA ASP A 32 19.21 0.08 3.69
C ASP A 32 20.14 -0.54 2.63
N ASP A 33 19.99 -1.84 2.35
CA ASP A 33 20.83 -2.60 1.43
C ASP A 33 20.03 -3.55 0.53
N LEU A 34 20.60 -3.87 -0.63
CA LEU A 34 20.03 -4.84 -1.58
C LEU A 34 20.84 -6.16 -1.57
N SER A 35 21.38 -6.55 -0.42
CA SER A 35 22.11 -7.81 -0.27
C SER A 35 21.18 -9.01 -0.47
N THR A 36 21.75 -10.16 -0.85
CA THR A 36 20.98 -11.42 -0.99
C THR A 36 20.31 -11.84 0.31
N GLU A 37 20.93 -11.51 1.45
CA GLU A 37 20.35 -11.74 2.77
C GLU A 37 19.08 -10.91 2.93
N THR A 38 19.10 -9.64 2.57
CA THR A 38 17.94 -8.74 2.68
C THR A 38 16.84 -9.10 1.67
N LEU A 39 17.21 -9.46 0.44
CA LEU A 39 16.26 -9.83 -0.61
C LEU A 39 15.47 -11.11 -0.31
N ARG A 40 15.85 -11.88 0.72
CA ARG A 40 15.01 -12.99 1.23
C ARG A 40 13.59 -12.56 1.62
N PHE A 41 13.40 -11.28 1.94
CA PHE A 41 12.10 -10.71 2.29
C PHE A 41 11.30 -10.19 1.09
N LEU A 42 11.86 -10.23 -0.12
CA LEU A 42 11.17 -9.90 -1.37
C LEU A 42 10.34 -11.11 -1.84
N THR A 43 9.27 -11.41 -1.12
CA THR A 43 8.33 -12.47 -1.49
C THR A 43 6.91 -11.94 -1.66
N LEU A 44 6.19 -12.47 -2.64
CA LEU A 44 4.82 -12.02 -2.92
C LEU A 44 3.84 -12.50 -1.85
N TRP A 45 3.80 -13.82 -1.62
CA TRP A 45 2.74 -14.46 -0.85
C TRP A 45 2.72 -14.09 0.63
N ASN A 46 3.86 -14.18 1.32
CA ASN A 46 3.92 -14.03 2.77
C ASN A 46 4.14 -12.60 3.25
N GLN A 47 4.61 -11.73 2.36
CA GLN A 47 5.27 -10.49 2.75
C GLN A 47 4.61 -9.30 2.06
N ALA A 48 4.66 -9.21 0.72
CA ALA A 48 4.00 -8.10 0.02
C ALA A 48 2.48 -8.06 0.25
N LEU A 49 1.80 -9.22 0.25
CA LEU A 49 0.37 -9.29 0.59
C LEU A 49 0.09 -8.95 2.06
N ALA A 50 1.00 -9.30 2.98
CA ALA A 50 0.85 -8.96 4.39
C ALA A 50 0.96 -7.45 4.62
N ASP A 51 1.81 -6.75 3.87
CA ASP A 51 1.90 -5.28 3.91
C ASP A 51 0.59 -4.63 3.46
N VAL A 52 0.01 -5.12 2.37
CA VAL A 52 -1.28 -4.63 1.86
C VAL A 52 -2.38 -4.87 2.89
N ASN A 53 -2.44 -6.07 3.49
CA ASN A 53 -3.42 -6.39 4.53
C ASN A 53 -3.26 -5.48 5.77
N HIS A 54 -2.03 -5.34 6.25
CA HIS A 54 -1.72 -4.49 7.39
C HIS A 54 -2.08 -3.02 7.14
N PHE A 55 -1.79 -2.52 5.94
CA PHE A 55 -2.16 -1.16 5.52
C PHE A 55 -3.67 -0.97 5.47
N ILE A 56 -4.41 -1.92 4.88
CA ILE A 56 -5.88 -1.88 4.81
C ILE A 56 -6.48 -1.81 6.21
N HIS A 57 -6.02 -2.66 7.14
CA HIS A 57 -6.49 -2.61 8.53
C HIS A 57 -6.24 -1.25 9.17
N HIS A 58 -5.03 -0.69 9.07
CA HIS A 58 -4.73 0.63 9.62
C HIS A 58 -5.56 1.76 8.98
N LEU A 59 -5.78 1.67 7.66
CA LEU A 59 -6.58 2.65 6.93
C LEU A 59 -8.03 2.65 7.40
N TYR A 60 -8.62 1.49 7.68
CA TYR A 60 -10.01 1.38 8.11
C TYR A 60 -10.20 1.54 9.62
N ASP A 61 -9.32 1.00 10.45
CA ASP A 61 -9.40 1.12 11.91
C ASP A 61 -9.27 2.59 12.35
N GLY A 62 -8.37 3.35 11.72
CA GLY A 62 -8.26 4.79 11.94
C GLY A 62 -9.48 5.61 11.47
N THR A 63 -10.36 5.04 10.62
CA THR A 63 -11.56 5.72 10.11
C THR A 63 -12.82 5.47 10.92
N HIS A 64 -12.80 4.50 11.85
CA HIS A 64 -13.91 4.27 12.78
C HIS A 64 -13.90 5.23 13.98
N ASP A 65 -12.74 5.79 14.34
CA ASP A 65 -12.60 6.78 15.43
C ASP A 65 -13.02 8.20 15.02
N GLN A 66 -12.93 8.54 13.73
CA GLN A 66 -13.20 9.89 13.22
C GLN A 66 -14.68 10.17 12.87
N ARG A 67 -15.59 9.20 13.10
CA ARG A 67 -17.04 9.36 12.87
C ARG A 67 -17.87 9.45 14.17
N GLN A 68 -17.20 9.52 15.32
CA GLN A 68 -17.83 9.66 16.65
C GLN A 68 -17.53 11.01 17.33
N ARG A 69 -17.15 12.04 16.57
CA ARG A 69 -17.00 13.42 17.08
C ARG A 69 -17.83 14.39 16.26
#